data_AF-A0A7V5BFY9-F1
#
_entry.id   AF-A0A7V5BFY9-F1
#
_cell.length_a   1.000
_cell.length_b   1.000
_cell.length_c   1.000
_cell.angle_alpha   90.00
_cell.angle_beta   90.00
_cell.angle_gamma   90.00
#
_symmetry.space_group_name_H-M   'P 1'
#
loop_
_entity.id
_entity.type
_entity.pdbx_description
1 polymer ?
#
loop_
_entity_poly.entity_id
_entity_poly.type
_entity_poly.pdbx_seq_one_letter_code
_entity_poly.pdbx_strand_id
1 'polypeptide(L)'
;MKNLYEGRIKNLHQQLADENKKNSLFTWLRSLSFLLFAWSLYAWFQLDVGRFFWVIPVILIFLFLKLVGISGGIKQRIKLLQQLVTINQTEINYLNRQFEGLDSGESYQDSQHFFAYDLDVFGLN
;
A
#
# COMPACT_ATOMS: atom_id res chain seq x y z
N MET A 1 18.38 -18.71 -11.69
CA MET A 1 18.10 -17.91 -10.48
C MET A 1 17.64 -16.49 -10.82
N LYS A 2 18.45 -15.66 -11.49
CA LYS A 2 18.07 -14.26 -11.85
C LYS A 2 16.73 -14.11 -12.60
N ASN A 3 16.52 -14.90 -13.66
CA ASN A 3 15.28 -14.87 -14.45
C ASN A 3 14.00 -15.15 -13.62
N LEU A 4 14.12 -15.86 -12.50
CA LEU A 4 12.99 -16.14 -11.60
C LEU A 4 12.59 -14.89 -10.80
N TYR A 5 13.55 -14.11 -10.31
CA TYR A 5 13.30 -12.84 -9.62
C TYR A 5 12.78 -11.77 -10.59
N GLU A 6 13.31 -11.71 -11.81
CA GLU A 6 12.81 -10.81 -12.86
C GLU A 6 11.35 -11.12 -13.23
N GLY A 7 10.99 -12.40 -13.33
CA GLY A 7 9.61 -12.85 -13.54
C GLY A 7 8.68 -12.44 -12.39
N ARG A 8 9.14 -12.56 -11.14
CA ARG A 8 8.41 -12.11 -9.94
C ARG A 8 8.20 -10.59 -9.94
N ILE A 9 9.23 -9.81 -10.24
CA ILE A 9 9.16 -8.35 -10.31
C ILE A 9 8.12 -7.92 -11.35
N LYS A 10 8.11 -8.54 -12.53
CA LYS A 10 7.10 -8.25 -13.56
C LYS A 10 5.67 -8.50 -13.06
N ASN A 11 5.44 -9.62 -12.38
CA ASN A 11 4.13 -9.94 -11.81
C ASN A 11 3.74 -8.95 -10.69
N LEU A 12 4.68 -8.59 -9.81
CA LEU A 12 4.45 -7.63 -8.73
C LEU A 12 4.14 -6.23 -9.27
N HIS A 13 4.81 -5.77 -10.33
CA HIS A 13 4.49 -4.52 -11.00
C HIS A 13 3.09 -4.52 -11.61
N GLN A 14 2.67 -5.64 -12.20
CA GLN A 14 1.30 -5.79 -12.71
C GLN A 14 0.27 -5.67 -11.59
N GLN A 15 0.48 -6.39 -10.47
CA GLN A 15 -0.38 -6.27 -9.29
C GLN A 15 -0.41 -4.85 -8.73
N LEU A 16 0.74 -4.16 -8.72
CA LEU A 16 0.82 -2.76 -8.31
C LEU A 16 0.00 -1.84 -9.22
N ALA A 17 0.07 -2.03 -10.53
CA ALA A 17 -0.72 -1.25 -11.48
C ALA A 17 -2.23 -1.44 -11.23
N ASP A 18 -2.66 -2.67 -10.97
CA ASP A 18 -4.06 -2.99 -10.74
C ASP A 18 -4.56 -2.45 -9.39
N GLU A 19 -3.77 -2.54 -8.32
CA GLU A 19 -4.12 -1.94 -7.02
C GLU A 19 -4.11 -0.40 -7.06
N ASN A 20 -3.20 0.22 -7.84
CA ASN A 20 -3.22 1.67 -8.05
C ASN A 20 -4.45 2.15 -8.83
N LYS A 21 -4.91 1.40 -9.83
CA LYS A 21 -6.18 1.70 -10.53
C LYS A 21 -7.36 1.66 -9.56
N LYS A 22 -7.44 0.64 -8.71
CA LYS A 22 -8.46 0.56 -7.65
C LYS A 22 -8.37 1.76 -6.71
N ASN A 23 -7.17 2.09 -6.24
CA ASN A 23 -6.95 3.23 -5.34
C ASN A 23 -7.44 4.56 -5.96
N SER A 24 -7.16 4.79 -7.25
CA SER A 24 -7.64 5.97 -7.97
C SER A 24 -9.17 6.01 -8.02
N LEU A 25 -9.82 4.90 -8.37
CA LEU A 25 -11.28 4.79 -8.41
C LEU A 25 -11.92 5.07 -7.04
N PHE A 26 -11.39 4.51 -5.96
CA PHE A 26 -11.88 4.79 -4.60
C PHE A 26 -11.64 6.23 -4.17
N THR A 27 -10.55 6.85 -4.63
CA THR A 27 -10.29 8.28 -4.37
C THR A 27 -11.33 9.16 -5.05
N TRP A 28 -11.68 8.87 -6.30
CA TRP A 28 -12.74 9.56 -7.04
C TRP A 28 -14.12 9.34 -6.41
N LEU A 29 -14.48 8.09 -6.08
CA LEU A 29 -15.74 7.77 -5.41
C LEU A 29 -15.89 8.51 -4.07
N ARG A 30 -14.81 8.60 -3.29
CA ARG A 30 -14.80 9.35 -2.04
C ARG A 30 -15.09 10.84 -2.29
N SER A 31 -14.39 11.46 -3.23
CA SER A 31 -14.62 12.87 -3.59
C SER A 31 -16.04 13.11 -4.09
N LEU A 32 -16.56 12.21 -4.93
CA LEU A 32 -17.93 12.28 -5.43
C LEU A 32 -18.96 12.17 -4.29
N SER A 33 -18.75 11.26 -3.34
CA SER A 33 -19.64 11.10 -2.19
C SER A 33 -19.70 12.36 -1.31
N PHE A 34 -18.58 13.08 -1.17
CA PHE A 34 -18.54 14.35 -0.45
C PHE A 34 -19.32 15.45 -1.18
N LEU A 35 -19.20 15.52 -2.51
CA LEU A 35 -19.97 16.47 -3.33
C LEU A 35 -21.49 16.17 -3.26
N LEU A 36 -21.87 14.89 -3.34
CA LEU A 36 -23.27 14.47 -3.19
C LEU A 36 -23.82 14.81 -1.81
N PHE A 37 -23.01 14.67 -0.76
CA PHE A 37 -23.39 15.07 0.59
C PHE A 37 -23.65 16.58 0.68
N ALA A 38 -22.73 17.40 0.18
CA ALA A 38 -22.89 18.85 0.14
C ALA A 38 -24.13 19.27 -0.67
N TRP A 39 -24.35 18.65 -1.82
CA TRP A 39 -25.53 18.88 -2.65
C TRP A 39 -26.82 18.47 -1.94
N SER A 40 -26.83 17.33 -1.23
CA SER A 40 -27.98 16.89 -0.44
C SER A 40 -28.34 17.89 0.67
N LEU A 41 -27.34 18.52 1.30
CA LEU A 41 -27.59 19.56 2.30
C LEU A 41 -28.18 20.81 1.64
N TYR A 42 -27.62 21.25 0.50
CA TYR A 42 -28.15 22.38 -0.26
C TYR A 42 -29.61 22.15 -0.69
N ALA A 43 -29.91 20.96 -1.23
CA ALA A 43 -31.25 20.57 -1.64
C ALA A 43 -32.23 20.62 -0.46
N TRP A 44 -31.82 20.21 0.74
CA TRP A 44 -32.67 20.30 1.93
C TRP A 44 -33.04 21.75 2.28
N PHE A 45 -32.11 22.70 2.17
CA PHE A 45 -32.41 24.09 2.50
C PHE A 45 -33.25 24.82 1.43
N GLN A 46 -33.13 24.43 0.15
CA GLN A 46 -33.68 25.22 -0.96
C GLN A 46 -34.92 24.59 -1.62
N LEU A 47 -35.00 23.27 -1.61
CA LEU A 47 -36.13 22.53 -2.13
C LEU A 47 -36.90 22.07 -0.90
N ASP A 48 -38.20 22.34 -0.83
CA ASP A 48 -39.07 22.00 0.31
C ASP A 48 -39.29 20.46 0.36
N VAL A 49 -38.19 19.75 0.58
CA VAL A 49 -38.08 18.30 0.51
C VAL A 49 -38.65 17.70 1.78
N GLY A 50 -39.52 16.70 1.61
CA GLY A 50 -40.33 16.16 2.69
C GLY A 50 -39.54 15.68 3.92
N ARG A 51 -40.25 15.50 5.04
CA ARG A 51 -39.74 15.21 6.39
C ARG A 51 -38.74 14.04 6.49
N PHE A 52 -38.65 13.14 5.51
CA PHE A 52 -37.72 12.00 5.51
C PHE A 52 -36.39 12.23 4.76
N PHE A 53 -36.17 13.41 4.18
CA PHE A 53 -34.98 13.67 3.37
C PHE A 53 -33.65 13.62 4.16
N TRP A 54 -33.70 13.77 5.49
CA TRP A 54 -32.53 13.67 6.38
C TRP A 54 -31.84 12.30 6.37
N VAL A 55 -32.50 11.25 5.88
CA VAL A 55 -31.92 9.90 5.78
C VAL A 55 -30.78 9.85 4.75
N ILE A 56 -30.86 10.64 3.69
CA ILE A 56 -29.87 10.69 2.60
C ILE A 56 -28.47 11.09 3.09
N PRO A 57 -28.28 12.23 3.80
CA PRO A 57 -26.96 12.62 4.28
C PRO A 57 -26.38 11.62 5.27
N VAL A 58 -27.22 10.96 6.08
CA VAL A 58 -26.78 9.90 7.01
C VAL A 58 -26.20 8.71 6.23
N ILE A 59 -26.91 8.23 5.20
CA ILE A 59 -26.42 7.14 4.33
C ILE A 59 -25.11 7.53 3.65
N LEU A 60 -25.00 8.76 3.15
CA LEU A 60 -23.79 9.26 2.49
C LEU A 60 -22.58 9.31 3.43
N ILE A 61 -22.78 9.66 4.70
CA ILE A 61 -21.73 9.60 5.73
C ILE A 61 -21.26 8.16 5.94
N PHE A 62 -22.18 7.20 6.10
CA PHE A 62 -21.81 5.79 6.25
C PHE A 62 -21.05 5.26 5.02
N LEU A 63 -21.50 5.63 3.82
CA LEU A 63 -20.84 5.28 2.57
C LEU A 63 -19.42 5.86 2.52
N PHE A 64 -19.25 7.14 2.85
CA PHE A 64 -17.96 7.82 2.89
C PHE A 64 -16.98 7.11 3.85
N LEU A 65 -17.42 6.79 5.08
CA LEU A 65 -16.59 6.09 6.06
C LEU A 65 -16.17 4.70 5.57
N LYS A 66 -17.07 3.95 4.93
CA LYS A 66 -16.74 2.66 4.30
C LYS A 66 -15.70 2.81 3.20
N LEU A 67 -15.85 3.80 2.31
CA LEU A 67 -14.89 4.07 1.23
C LEU A 67 -13.51 4.43 1.78
N VAL A 68 -13.44 5.22 2.85
CA VAL A 68 -12.18 5.57 3.53
C VAL A 68 -11.50 4.33 4.10
N GLY A 69 -12.25 3.45 4.79
CA GLY A 69 -11.72 2.20 5.33
C GLY A 69 -11.13 1.28 4.24
N ILE A 70 -11.85 1.12 3.12
CA ILE A 70 -11.39 0.31 1.98
C ILE A 70 -10.13 0.91 1.34
N SER A 71 -10.09 2.23 1.15
CA SER A 71 -8.89 2.91 0.63
C SER A 71 -7.67 2.69 1.52
N GLY A 72 -7.84 2.67 2.85
CA GLY A 72 -6.78 2.33 3.79
C GLY A 72 -6.18 0.94 3.53
N GLY A 73 -7.03 -0.07 3.35
CA GLY A 73 -6.58 -1.44 3.03
C GLY A 73 -5.85 -1.53 1.70
N ILE A 74 -6.33 -0.83 0.65
CA ILE A 74 -5.64 -0.79 -0.65
C ILE A 74 -4.24 -0.17 -0.51
N LYS A 75 -4.10 0.92 0.24
CA LYS A 75 -2.78 1.55 0.48
C LYS A 75 -1.80 0.60 1.18
N GLN A 76 -2.27 -0.17 2.16
CA GLN A 76 -1.42 -1.18 2.83
C GLN A 76 -0.96 -2.25 1.85
N ARG A 77 -1.85 -2.73 0.97
CA ARG A 77 -1.50 -3.71 -0.07
C ARG A 77 -0.50 -3.16 -1.07
N ILE A 78 -0.66 -1.92 -1.51
CA ILE A 78 0.31 -1.22 -2.37
C ILE A 78 1.68 -1.15 -1.69
N LYS A 79 1.74 -0.75 -0.41
CA LYS A 79 2.99 -0.69 0.35
C LYS A 79 3.68 -2.05 0.45
N LEU A 80 2.93 -3.10 0.73
CA LEU A 80 3.46 -4.47 0.79
C LEU A 80 4.03 -4.91 -0.57
N LEU A 81 3.30 -4.66 -1.67
CA LEU A 81 3.78 -5.00 -3.01
C LEU A 81 5.06 -4.23 -3.38
N GLN A 82 5.15 -2.94 -3.01
CA GLN A 82 6.37 -2.15 -3.20
C GLN A 82 7.55 -2.73 -2.42
N GLN A 83 7.34 -3.12 -1.16
CA GLN A 83 8.39 -3.77 -0.36
C GLN A 83 8.84 -5.09 -0.97
N LEU A 84 7.92 -5.90 -1.49
CA LEU A 84 8.27 -7.15 -2.19
C LEU A 84 9.09 -6.87 -3.45
N VAL A 85 8.78 -5.82 -4.22
CA VAL A 85 9.60 -5.43 -5.38
C VAL A 85 11.01 -5.05 -4.92
N THR A 86 11.13 -4.23 -3.87
CA THR A 86 12.43 -3.84 -3.30
C THR A 86 13.24 -5.06 -2.90
N ILE A 87 12.66 -6.01 -2.16
CA ILE A 87 13.34 -7.24 -1.74
C ILE A 87 13.83 -8.03 -2.96
N ASN A 88 12.98 -8.27 -3.95
CA ASN A 88 13.41 -9.02 -5.14
C ASN A 88 14.51 -8.29 -5.92
N GLN A 89 14.51 -6.96 -5.93
CA GLN A 89 15.56 -6.16 -6.54
C GLN A 89 16.88 -6.29 -5.77
N THR A 90 16.83 -6.24 -4.44
CA THR A 90 17.99 -6.51 -3.57
C THR A 90 18.57 -7.89 -3.84
N GLU A 91 17.75 -8.92 -4.02
CA GLU A 91 18.26 -10.27 -4.34
C GLU A 91 18.91 -10.38 -5.71
N ILE A 92 18.40 -9.64 -6.70
CA ILE A 92 19.07 -9.55 -8.00
C ILE A 92 20.43 -8.87 -7.86
N ASN A 93 20.53 -7.80 -7.07
CA ASN A 93 21.78 -7.09 -6.83
C ASN A 93 22.80 -7.98 -6.11
N TYR A 94 22.37 -8.69 -5.06
CA TYR A 94 23.18 -9.69 -4.36
C TYR A 94 23.72 -10.77 -5.32
N LEU A 95 22.85 -11.32 -6.19
CA LEU A 95 23.27 -12.28 -7.22
C LEU A 95 24.27 -11.71 -8.24
N ASN A 96 24.25 -10.39 -8.48
CA ASN A 96 25.21 -9.71 -9.34
C ASN A 96 26.50 -9.30 -8.59
N ARG A 97 26.70 -9.74 -7.33
CA ARG A 97 27.80 -9.34 -6.43
C ARG A 97 27.83 -7.83 -6.15
N GLN A 98 26.69 -7.17 -6.25
CA GLN A 98 26.52 -5.77 -5.88
C GLN A 98 25.95 -5.72 -4.47
N PHE A 99 26.84 -5.56 -3.49
CA PHE A 99 26.49 -5.49 -2.07
C PHE A 99 26.22 -4.05 -1.59
N GLU A 100 26.39 -3.07 -2.46
CA GLU A 100 26.09 -1.66 -2.19
C GLU A 100 24.61 -1.49 -1.81
N GLY A 101 24.35 -1.09 -0.55
CA GLY A 101 23.00 -0.84 -0.03
C GLY A 101 22.39 -1.96 0.81
N LEU A 102 23.12 -3.05 1.07
CA LEU A 102 22.76 -3.98 2.14
C LEU A 102 23.13 -3.37 3.50
N ASP A 103 22.25 -3.55 4.48
CA ASP A 103 22.55 -3.17 5.86
C ASP A 103 23.71 -4.06 6.36
N SER A 104 24.69 -3.46 7.04
CA SER A 104 25.92 -4.17 7.41
C SER A 104 25.68 -5.28 8.44
N GLY A 105 24.50 -5.31 9.06
CA GLY A 105 24.13 -6.33 10.04
C GLY A 105 24.97 -6.29 11.34
N GLU A 106 25.95 -5.38 11.43
CA GLU A 106 26.87 -5.24 12.56
C GLU A 106 26.15 -5.01 13.89
N SER A 107 24.98 -4.36 13.85
CA SER A 107 24.13 -4.13 15.02
C SER A 107 23.49 -5.41 15.59
N TYR A 108 23.51 -6.52 14.84
CA TYR A 108 23.03 -7.84 15.26
C TYR A 108 24.19 -8.82 15.54
N GLN A 109 25.44 -8.36 15.45
CA GLN A 109 26.63 -9.16 15.71
C GLN A 109 26.83 -9.28 17.23
N ASP A 110 26.20 -10.28 17.84
CA ASP A 110 26.41 -10.60 19.25
C ASP A 110 27.72 -11.39 19.41
N SER A 111 28.78 -10.68 19.77
CA SER A 111 30.10 -11.23 20.08
C SER A 111 30.12 -12.24 21.23
N GLN A 112 29.04 -12.38 22.01
CA GLN A 112 28.91 -13.36 23.10
C GLN A 112 28.24 -14.67 22.68
N HIS A 113 27.70 -14.76 21.47
CA HIS A 113 27.05 -15.98 21.00
C HIS A 113 28.10 -16.95 20.41
N PHE A 114 28.22 -18.16 20.96
CA PHE A 114 29.24 -19.16 20.60
C PHE A 114 29.29 -19.53 19.10
N PHE A 115 28.18 -19.30 18.38
CA PHE A 115 28.03 -19.58 16.94
C PHE A 115 28.01 -18.33 16.06
N ALA A 116 28.27 -17.13 16.61
CA ALA A 116 28.26 -15.88 15.85
C ALA A 116 29.28 -15.90 14.70
N TYR A 117 30.42 -16.58 14.90
CA TYR A 117 31.49 -16.70 13.90
C TYR A 117 31.15 -17.63 12.73
N ASP A 118 30.22 -18.58 12.88
CA ASP A 118 29.81 -19.47 11.78
C ASP A 118 28.75 -18.82 10.87
N LEU A 119 28.12 -17.73 11.33
CA LEU A 119 27.07 -16.98 10.62
C LEU A 119 27.63 -15.78 9.82
N ASP A 120 28.96 -15.65 9.70
CA ASP A 120 29.69 -14.56 9.03
C ASP A 120 29.54 -14.55 7.49
N VAL A 121 28.36 -14.92 7.00
CA VAL A 121 27.97 -14.94 5.57
C VAL A 121 27.64 -13.53 5.06
N PHE A 122 27.60 -12.53 5.96
CA PHE A 122 27.22 -11.14 5.66
C PHE A 122 28.20 -10.10 6.23
N GLY A 123 29.51 -10.34 6.12
CA GLY A 123 30.55 -9.36 6.45
C GLY A 123 31.12 -8.64 5.22
N LEU A 124 31.58 -7.39 5.41
CA LEU A 124 32.29 -6.58 4.40
C LEU A 124 33.61 -7.27 3.98
N ASN A 125 33.74 -7.58 2.69
CA ASN A 125 35.03 -7.81 2.03
C ASN A 125 35.24 -6.72 0.97
#